data_AF-A0A1E3PD61-F1
#
_entry.id   AF-A0A1E3PD61-F1
#
_cell.length_a   1.000
_cell.length_b   1.000
_cell.length_c   1.000
_cell.angle_alpha   90.00
_cell.angle_beta   90.00
_cell.angle_gamma   90.00
#
_symmetry.space_group_name_H-M   'P 1'
#
loop_
_entity.id
_entity.type
_entity.pdbx_description
1 polymer ?
#
loop_
_entity_poly.entity_id
_entity_poly.type
_entity_poly.pdbx_seq_one_letter_code
_entity_poly.pdbx_strand_id
1 'polypeptide(L)'
;MNCSISGEPTLNPVLSPVSNAVFDRALLETFIAQNGTDPITGVPLTVEELISIKTPAHGLVRPRTAAVASIPSMLAMFQSEWDAITLETFQLRQELLKARQELSTALYQHDAAVRVVARLMKERDEARQSLAQLSASI
;
A
#
# COMPACT_ATOMS: atom_id res chain seq x y z
N MET A 1 0.67 19.85 3.84
CA MET A 1 1.91 19.12 3.50
C MET A 1 1.91 17.88 4.38
N ASN A 2 1.39 16.77 3.85
CA ASN A 2 1.11 15.57 4.62
C ASN A 2 2.27 14.59 4.50
N CYS A 3 2.48 13.79 5.54
CA CYS A 3 3.48 12.75 5.58
C CYS A 3 3.03 11.60 4.67
N SER A 4 3.89 11.13 3.79
CA SER A 4 3.58 9.97 2.94
C SER A 4 3.54 8.64 3.70
N ILE A 5 3.97 8.58 4.96
CA ILE A 5 3.84 7.38 5.82
C ILE A 5 2.54 7.43 6.62
N SER A 6 2.32 8.49 7.42
CA SER A 6 1.17 8.57 8.34
C SER A 6 -0.08 9.20 7.71
N GLY A 7 0.04 9.86 6.56
CA GLY A 7 -1.06 10.65 5.97
C GLY A 7 -1.40 11.95 6.72
N GLU A 8 -0.79 12.17 7.89
CA GLU A 8 -1.03 13.32 8.76
C GLU A 8 -0.22 14.57 8.34
N PRO A 9 -0.66 15.78 8.69
CA PRO A 9 0.14 16.98 8.49
C PRO A 9 1.47 16.89 9.25
N THR A 10 2.57 17.13 8.53
CA THR A 10 3.93 17.07 9.09
C THR A 10 4.25 18.32 9.92
N LEU A 11 4.83 18.12 11.10
CA LEU A 11 5.38 19.23 11.90
C LEU A 11 6.79 19.58 11.44
N ASN A 12 7.63 18.56 11.19
CA ASN A 12 9.00 18.71 10.71
C ASN A 12 9.15 18.03 9.33
N PRO A 13 8.69 18.69 8.25
CA PRO A 13 8.74 18.10 6.92
C PRO A 13 10.17 17.92 6.43
N VAL A 14 10.48 16.70 6.00
CA VAL A 14 11.72 16.34 5.30
C VAL A 14 11.37 15.73 3.94
N LEU A 15 12.19 16.05 2.94
CA LEU A 15 12.11 15.48 1.60
C LEU A 15 13.14 14.37 1.46
N SER A 16 12.70 13.21 0.98
CA SER A 16 13.61 12.19 0.45
C SER A 16 13.97 12.55 -0.99
N PRO A 17 15.26 12.70 -1.35
CA PRO A 17 15.67 13.03 -2.72
C PRO A 17 15.38 11.91 -3.72
N VAL A 18 15.18 10.68 -3.24
CA VAL A 18 14.94 9.50 -4.09
C VAL A 18 13.48 9.41 -4.48
N SER A 19 12.57 9.45 -3.51
CA SER A 19 11.13 9.36 -3.77
C SER A 19 10.50 10.72 -4.09
N ASN A 20 11.21 11.83 -3.88
CA ASN A 20 10.68 13.20 -3.96
C ASN A 20 9.39 13.39 -3.16
N ALA A 21 9.22 12.60 -2.09
CA ALA A 21 8.07 12.62 -1.22
C ALA A 21 8.40 13.29 0.12
N VAL A 22 7.38 13.90 0.73
CA VAL A 22 7.50 14.60 2.00
C VAL A 22 7.10 13.68 3.14
N PHE A 23 7.95 13.62 4.15
CA PHE A 23 7.77 12.80 5.34
C PHE A 23 7.91 13.65 6.59
N ASP A 24 7.39 13.14 7.71
CA ASP A 24 7.78 13.67 9.00
C ASP A 24 9.16 13.13 9.37
N ARG A 25 10.03 14.01 9.89
CA ARG A 25 11.43 13.68 10.18
C ARG A 25 11.58 12.47 11.09
N ALA A 26 10.85 12.46 12.20
CA ALA A 26 10.94 11.39 13.19
C ALA A 26 10.55 10.03 12.60
N LEU A 27 9.47 9.99 11.82
CA LEU A 27 9.00 8.76 11.19
C LEU A 27 10.00 8.24 10.16
N LEU A 28 10.52 9.12 9.29
CA LEU A 28 11.47 8.69 8.26
C LEU A 28 12.81 8.25 8.87
N GLU A 29 13.33 8.95 9.87
CA GLU A 29 14.56 8.54 10.58
C GLU A 29 14.38 7.16 11.25
N THR A 30 13.24 6.91 11.90
CA THR A 30 12.96 5.59 12.47
C THR A 30 12.85 4.50 11.41
N PHE A 31 12.27 4.79 10.25
CA PHE A 31 12.17 3.84 9.15
C PHE A 31 13.54 3.52 8.53
N ILE A 32 14.37 4.54 8.30
CA ILE A 32 15.74 4.37 7.79
C ILE A 32 16.58 3.57 8.79
N ALA A 33 16.45 3.82 10.10
CA ALA A 33 17.18 3.07 11.13
C ALA A 33 16.79 1.57 11.16
N GLN A 34 15.55 1.23 10.81
CA GLN A 34 15.07 -0.16 10.79
C GLN A 34 15.36 -0.88 9.47
N ASN A 35 15.15 -0.21 8.33
CA ASN A 35 15.12 -0.84 7.00
C ASN A 35 16.25 -0.37 6.07
N GLY A 36 16.94 0.72 6.41
CA GLY A 36 18.03 1.29 5.59
C GLY A 36 17.62 1.78 4.20
N THR A 37 16.33 1.94 3.95
CA THR A 37 15.74 2.19 2.62
C THR A 37 14.65 3.25 2.68
N ASP A 38 14.33 3.83 1.53
CA ASP A 38 13.20 4.75 1.34
C ASP A 38 11.86 3.98 1.35
N PRO A 39 10.84 4.44 2.09
CA PRO A 39 9.59 3.70 2.30
C PRO A 39 8.69 3.58 1.06
N ILE A 40 8.91 4.39 0.02
CA ILE A 40 8.08 4.37 -1.21
C ILE A 40 8.77 3.59 -2.31
N THR A 41 10.06 3.85 -2.51
CA THR A 41 10.83 3.31 -3.64
C THR A 41 11.64 2.07 -3.30
N GLY A 42 11.92 1.81 -2.01
CA GLY A 42 12.73 0.68 -1.55
C GLY A 42 14.24 0.82 -1.86
N VAL A 43 14.68 1.99 -2.30
CA VAL A 43 16.09 2.29 -2.61
C VAL A 43 16.84 2.65 -1.32
N PRO A 44 18.13 2.30 -1.16
CA PRO A 44 18.91 2.68 0.01
C PRO A 44 18.91 4.20 0.20
N LEU A 45 18.65 4.64 1.43
CA LEU A 45 18.57 6.05 1.80
C LEU A 45 19.23 6.24 3.15
N THR A 46 20.11 7.24 3.27
CA THR A 46 20.76 7.59 4.54
C THR A 46 20.12 8.84 5.16
N VAL A 47 20.26 9.02 6.48
CA VAL A 47 19.70 10.16 7.22
C VAL A 47 20.30 11.50 6.76
N GLU A 48 21.55 11.48 6.28
CA GLU A 48 22.28 12.68 5.83
C GLU A 48 21.76 13.22 4.49
N GLU A 49 21.18 12.36 3.66
CA GLU A 49 20.59 12.72 2.37
C GLU A 49 19.23 13.42 2.51
N LEU A 50 18.68 13.47 3.73
CA LEU A 50 17.37 14.08 3.98
C LEU A 50 17.43 15.61 3.90
N ILE A 51 16.55 16.18 3.08
CA ILE A 51 16.48 17.63 2.89
C ILE A 51 15.35 18.20 3.75
N SER A 52 15.69 18.98 4.77
CA SER A 52 14.69 19.65 5.61
C SER A 52 13.97 20.77 4.85
N ILE A 53 12.64 20.77 4.86
CA ILE A 53 11.83 21.83 4.26
C ILE A 53 11.53 22.88 5.33
N LYS A 54 11.94 24.13 5.10
CA LYS A 54 11.53 25.25 5.95
C LYS A 54 10.12 25.68 5.59
N THR A 55 9.15 25.35 6.43
CA THR A 55 7.79 25.88 6.31
C THR A 55 7.71 27.26 6.98
N PRO A 56 6.95 28.21 6.41
CA PRO A 56 6.68 29.47 7.10
C PRO A 56 5.91 29.16 8.40
N ALA A 57 6.35 29.75 9.51
CA ALA A 57 6.01 29.44 10.90
C ALA A 57 4.52 29.61 11.29
N HIS A 58 3.61 29.74 10.33
CA HIS A 58 2.15 29.70 10.53
C HIS A 58 1.73 28.22 10.49
N GLY A 59 2.25 27.45 11.44
CA GLY A 59 2.13 26.00 11.48
C GLY A 59 0.66 25.56 11.44
N LEU A 60 0.41 24.49 10.70
CA LEU A 60 -0.79 23.66 10.74
C LEU A 60 -0.93 23.02 12.13
N VAL A 61 -1.05 23.84 13.17
CA VAL A 61 -1.32 23.40 14.52
C VAL A 61 -2.81 23.16 14.58
N ARG A 62 -3.22 21.89 14.67
CA ARG A 62 -4.60 21.56 15.03
C ARG A 62 -4.90 22.31 16.33
N PRO A 63 -5.93 23.18 16.38
CA PRO A 63 -6.27 23.89 17.60
C PRO A 63 -6.45 22.86 18.72
N ARG A 64 -5.64 22.94 19.78
CA ARG A 64 -5.83 22.09 20.96
C ARG A 64 -7.23 22.39 21.50
N THR A 65 -8.14 21.44 21.36
CA THR A 65 -9.46 21.56 21.97
C THR A 65 -9.26 21.56 23.48
N ALA A 66 -9.97 22.43 24.20
CA ALA A 66 -9.83 22.62 25.65
C ALA A 66 -10.10 21.35 26.49
N ALA A 67 -10.58 20.28 25.85
CA ALA A 67 -10.89 18.99 26.45
C ALA A 67 -9.67 18.16 26.88
N VAL A 68 -8.43 18.53 26.50
CA VAL A 68 -7.21 17.75 26.83
C VAL A 68 -6.49 18.29 28.09
N ALA A 69 -7.17 19.11 28.91
CA ALA A 69 -6.52 19.80 30.03
C ALA A 69 -6.37 18.97 31.33
N SER A 70 -7.02 17.80 31.43
CA SER A 70 -7.00 16.97 32.65
C SER A 70 -6.45 15.56 32.39
N ILE A 71 -5.81 14.96 33.41
CA ILE A 71 -5.30 13.58 33.32
C ILE A 71 -6.41 12.58 32.95
N PRO A 72 -7.62 12.64 33.54
CA PRO A 72 -8.71 11.74 33.14
C PRO A 72 -9.11 11.90 31.66
N SER A 73 -9.18 13.13 31.16
CA SER A 73 -9.52 13.38 29.75
C SER A 73 -8.46 12.89 28.76
N MET A 74 -7.17 12.97 29.12
CA MET A 74 -6.08 12.43 28.29
C MET A 74 -6.14 10.90 28.23
N LEU A 75 -6.39 10.24 29.37
CA LEU A 75 -6.51 8.78 29.41
C LEU A 75 -7.71 8.28 28.58
N ALA A 76 -8.85 8.94 28.68
CA ALA A 76 -10.01 8.62 27.86
C ALA A 76 -9.73 8.78 26.36
N MET A 77 -9.01 9.84 25.96
CA MET A 77 -8.59 10.04 24.57
C MET A 77 -7.65 8.91 24.11
N PHE A 78 -6.62 8.58 24.89
CA PHE A 78 -5.70 7.50 24.53
C PHE A 78 -6.38 6.14 24.43
N GLN A 79 -7.35 5.84 25.31
CA GLN A 79 -8.18 4.64 25.20
C GLN A 79 -8.95 4.64 23.87
N SER A 80 -9.61 5.75 23.51
CA SER A 80 -10.36 5.81 22.26
C SER A 80 -9.48 5.68 21.00
N GLU A 81 -8.29 6.28 20.99
CA GLU A 81 -7.35 6.15 19.86
C GLU A 81 -6.80 4.72 19.76
N TRP A 82 -6.52 4.08 20.90
CA TRP A 82 -6.06 2.68 20.92
C TRP A 82 -7.16 1.71 20.46
N ASP A 83 -8.40 1.91 20.91
CA ASP A 83 -9.55 1.13 20.44
C ASP A 83 -9.77 1.30 18.93
N ALA A 84 -9.60 2.52 18.40
CA ALA A 84 -9.68 2.77 16.96
C ALA A 84 -8.59 2.01 16.18
N ILE A 85 -7.32 2.13 16.59
CA ILE A 85 -6.19 1.45 15.93
C ILE A 85 -6.33 -0.07 15.98
N THR A 86 -6.78 -0.62 17.11
CA THR A 86 -6.96 -2.07 17.26
C THR A 86 -8.07 -2.61 16.38
N LEU A 87 -9.19 -1.91 16.27
CA LEU A 87 -10.29 -2.25 15.35
C LEU A 87 -9.85 -2.16 13.89
N GLU A 88 -9.14 -1.09 13.51
CA GLU A 88 -8.60 -0.93 12.15
C GLU A 88 -7.61 -2.05 11.81
N THR A 89 -6.69 -2.36 12.72
CA THR A 89 -5.71 -3.44 12.54
C THR A 89 -6.40 -4.79 12.38
N PHE A 90 -7.48 -5.04 13.13
CA PHE A 90 -8.28 -6.27 12.99
C PHE A 90 -8.96 -6.34 11.62
N GLN A 91 -9.60 -5.25 11.19
CA GLN A 91 -10.26 -5.15 9.87
C GLN A 91 -9.26 -5.34 8.73
N LEU A 92 -8.11 -4.66 8.76
CA LEU A 92 -7.05 -4.81 7.76
C LEU A 92 -6.53 -6.25 7.66
N ARG A 93 -6.38 -6.95 8.79
CA ARG A 93 -6.00 -8.38 8.79
C ARG A 93 -7.10 -9.25 8.17
N GLN A 94 -8.36 -8.97 8.47
CA GLN A 94 -9.50 -9.70 7.91
C GLN A 94 -9.58 -9.51 6.38
N GLU A 95 -9.44 -8.26 5.91
CA GLU A 95 -9.42 -7.93 4.48
C GLU A 95 -8.25 -8.60 3.75
N LEU A 96 -7.06 -8.60 4.36
CA LEU A 96 -5.89 -9.27 3.81
C LEU A 96 -6.14 -10.78 3.64
N LEU A 97 -6.73 -11.45 4.64
CA LEU A 97 -7.08 -12.88 4.54
C LEU A 97 -8.11 -13.13 3.45
N LYS A 98 -9.14 -12.28 3.35
CA LYS A 98 -10.16 -12.37 2.31
C LYS A 98 -9.57 -12.20 0.91
N ALA A 99 -8.73 -11.17 0.71
CA ALA A 99 -8.05 -10.91 -0.55
C ALA A 99 -7.13 -12.07 -0.97
N ARG A 100 -6.43 -12.70 -0.01
CA ARG A 100 -5.63 -13.92 -0.28
C ARG A 100 -6.50 -15.09 -0.73
N GLN A 101 -7.66 -15.28 -0.11
CA GLN A 101 -8.59 -16.34 -0.51
C GLN A 101 -9.14 -16.09 -1.91
N GLU A 102 -9.60 -14.87 -2.19
CA GLU A 102 -10.10 -14.46 -3.53
C GLU A 102 -9.01 -14.58 -4.60
N LEU A 103 -7.77 -14.23 -4.29
CA LEU A 103 -6.65 -14.41 -5.21
C LEU A 103 -6.41 -15.89 -5.52
N SER A 104 -6.46 -16.77 -4.51
CA SER A 104 -6.24 -18.20 -4.73
C SER A 104 -7.31 -18.81 -5.63
N THR A 105 -8.60 -18.47 -5.41
CA THR A 105 -9.69 -18.95 -6.26
C THR A 105 -9.58 -18.40 -7.69
N ALA A 106 -9.20 -17.13 -7.86
CA ALA A 106 -8.96 -16.54 -9.17
C ALA A 106 -7.82 -17.25 -9.93
N LEU A 107 -6.72 -17.59 -9.26
CA LEU A 107 -5.62 -18.34 -9.87
C LEU A 107 -6.02 -19.76 -10.29
N TYR A 108 -6.82 -20.46 -9.48
CA TYR A 108 -7.37 -21.77 -9.85
C TYR A 108 -8.29 -21.68 -11.08
N GLN A 109 -9.15 -20.66 -11.14
CA GLN A 109 -10.01 -20.43 -12.29
C GLN A 109 -9.20 -20.06 -13.54
N HIS A 110 -8.14 -19.27 -13.39
CA HIS A 110 -7.24 -18.92 -14.49
C HIS A 110 -6.57 -20.16 -15.09
N ASP A 111 -6.00 -21.03 -14.27
CA ASP A 111 -5.37 -22.29 -14.73
C ASP A 111 -6.39 -23.24 -15.40
N ALA A 112 -7.61 -23.32 -14.86
CA ALA A 112 -8.69 -24.06 -15.50
C ALA A 112 -9.07 -23.48 -16.88
N ALA A 113 -9.17 -22.15 -16.99
CA ALA A 113 -9.46 -21.47 -18.25
C ALA A 113 -8.35 -21.69 -19.29
N VAL A 114 -7.08 -21.62 -18.87
CA VAL A 114 -5.92 -21.90 -19.74
C VAL A 114 -6.00 -23.34 -20.31
N ARG A 115 -6.36 -24.33 -19.49
CA ARG A 115 -6.55 -25.71 -19.95
C ARG A 115 -7.69 -25.84 -20.98
N VAL A 116 -8.79 -25.11 -20.80
CA VAL A 116 -9.91 -25.08 -21.76
C VAL A 116 -9.46 -24.44 -23.07
N VAL A 117 -8.76 -23.30 -23.02
CA VAL A 117 -8.22 -22.63 -24.20
C VAL A 117 -7.28 -23.55 -24.98
N ALA A 118 -6.35 -24.24 -24.30
CA ALA A 118 -5.43 -25.18 -24.95
C ALA A 118 -6.17 -26.32 -25.67
N ARG A 119 -7.24 -26.87 -25.05
CA ARG A 119 -8.08 -27.89 -25.67
C ARG A 119 -8.80 -27.35 -26.90
N LEU A 120 -9.46 -26.20 -26.77
CA LEU A 120 -10.18 -25.56 -27.88
C LEU A 120 -9.26 -25.17 -29.03
N MET A 121 -8.02 -24.74 -28.74
CA MET A 121 -7.01 -24.47 -29.77
C MET A 121 -6.70 -25.73 -30.57
N LYS A 122 -6.50 -26.87 -29.90
CA LYS A 122 -6.26 -28.16 -30.56
C LYS A 122 -7.44 -28.60 -31.42
N GLU A 123 -8.65 -28.57 -30.88
CA GLU A 123 -9.88 -28.93 -31.61
C GLU A 123 -10.12 -28.03 -32.83
N ARG A 124 -9.87 -26.72 -32.68
CA ARG A 124 -9.94 -25.74 -33.79
C ARG A 124 -8.92 -26.07 -34.88
N ASP A 125 -7.69 -26.39 -34.50
CA ASP A 125 -6.61 -26.65 -35.45
C ASP A 125 -6.85 -27.96 -36.22
N GLU A 126 -7.35 -29.00 -35.54
CA GLU A 126 -7.79 -30.25 -36.17
C GLU A 126 -8.96 -30.02 -37.15
N ALA A 127 -9.97 -29.23 -36.78
CA ALA A 127 -11.10 -28.90 -37.65
C ALA A 127 -10.68 -28.08 -38.88
N ARG A 128 -9.70 -27.17 -38.74
CA ARG A 128 -9.15 -26.42 -39.88
C ARG A 128 -8.35 -27.31 -40.83
N GLN A 129 -7.57 -28.24 -40.28
CA GLN A 129 -6.80 -29.19 -41.08
C GLN A 129 -7.71 -30.13 -41.88
N SER A 130 -8.79 -30.66 -41.28
CA SER A 130 -9.74 -31.51 -41.99
C SER A 130 -10.47 -30.76 -43.10
N LEU A 131 -10.88 -29.51 -42.86
CA LEU A 131 -11.45 -28.64 -43.91
C LEU A 131 -10.47 -28.37 -45.05
N ALA A 132 -9.20 -28.10 -44.73
CA ALA A 132 -8.17 -27.88 -45.76
C ALA A 132 -7.96 -29.14 -46.62
N GLN A 133 -7.92 -30.33 -46.00
CA GLN A 133 -7.81 -31.61 -46.72
C GLN A 133 -9.00 -31.85 -47.65
N LEU A 134 -10.22 -31.61 -47.17
CA LEU A 134 -11.44 -31.74 -47.99
C LEU A 134 -11.44 -30.75 -49.16
N SER A 135 -11.04 -29.50 -48.94
CA SER A 135 -10.95 -28.50 -50.01
C SER A 135 -9.89 -28.82 -51.07
N ALA A 136 -8.83 -29.56 -50.71
CA ALA A 136 -7.78 -29.98 -51.63
C ALA A 136 -8.12 -31.27 -52.40
N SER A 137 -9.17 -31.99 -51.98
CA SER A 137 -9.63 -33.23 -52.62
C SER A 137 -10.87 -33.04 -53.51
N ILE A 138 -11.35 -31.80 -53.63
CA ILE A 138 -12.35 -31.33 -54.61
C ILE A 138 -11.62 -30.60 -55.74
#